data_AF-A0A420DD53-F1
#
_entry.id   AF-A0A420DD53-F1
#
_cell.length_a   1.000
_cell.length_b   1.000
_cell.length_c   1.000
_cell.angle_alpha   90.00
_cell.angle_beta   90.00
_cell.angle_gamma   90.00
#
_symmetry.space_group_name_H-M   'P 1'
#
loop_
_entity.id
_entity.type
_entity.pdbx_description
1 polymer ?
#
loop_
_entity_poly.entity_id
_entity_poly.type
_entity_poly.pdbx_seq_one_letter_code
_entity_poly.pdbx_strand_id
1 'polypeptide(L)'
;MKQSILILTVILSQLSFGQVSYQKNKLIKDGVKYKFSKYEDVFTKPDARDYFKKARTNKTVGEIFAYTGGFTLGFGIGRLLAGGNKTAYVNGVKQTWKAESKGWGLVAAGAGLIGIGIPFALAADKNAKKAVAIENGESTAFRPYFKIESAGNGVAMSYNF
;
A
#
# COMPACT_ATOMS: atom_id res chain seq x y z
N MET A 1 -51.98 7.34 5.14
CA MET A 1 -50.98 6.65 5.99
C MET A 1 -50.39 5.41 5.33
N LYS A 2 -51.18 4.47 4.80
CA LYS A 2 -50.64 3.23 4.19
C LYS A 2 -49.77 3.44 2.94
N GLN A 3 -50.15 4.39 2.07
CA GLN A 3 -49.42 4.75 0.83
C GLN A 3 -48.04 5.36 1.12
N SER A 4 -47.94 6.22 2.14
CA SER A 4 -46.70 6.90 2.54
C SER A 4 -45.65 5.93 3.11
N ILE A 5 -46.09 4.91 3.85
CA ILE A 5 -45.22 3.85 4.39
C ILE A 5 -44.63 3.00 3.26
N LEU A 6 -45.43 2.68 2.26
CA LEU A 6 -45.03 1.88 1.10
C LEU A 6 -43.96 2.59 0.26
N ILE A 7 -44.14 3.90 0.02
CA ILE A 7 -43.15 4.73 -0.69
C ILE A 7 -41.84 4.81 0.10
N LEU A 8 -41.91 5.00 1.42
CA LEU A 8 -40.71 5.04 2.28
C LEU A 8 -39.95 3.71 2.26
N THR A 9 -40.65 2.58 2.21
CA THR A 9 -40.05 1.24 2.19
C THR A 9 -39.36 0.95 0.84
N VAL A 10 -39.96 1.39 -0.27
CA VAL A 10 -39.36 1.30 -1.60
C VAL A 10 -38.08 2.16 -1.69
N ILE A 11 -38.09 3.37 -1.14
CA ILE A 11 -36.90 4.25 -1.12
C ILE A 11 -35.77 3.65 -0.28
N LEU A 12 -36.08 3.08 0.88
CA LEU A 12 -35.08 2.43 1.75
C LEU A 12 -34.47 1.17 1.12
N SER A 13 -35.23 0.44 0.28
CA SER A 13 -34.74 -0.75 -0.41
C SER A 13 -33.69 -0.47 -1.50
N GLN A 14 -33.58 0.78 -1.97
CA GLN A 14 -32.58 1.17 -2.97
C GLN A 14 -31.23 1.58 -2.36
N LEU A 15 -31.12 1.67 -1.02
CA LEU A 15 -29.88 2.04 -0.34
C LEU A 15 -28.97 0.84 -0.03
N SER A 16 -29.40 -0.39 -0.34
CA SER A 16 -28.64 -1.61 -0.05
C SER A 16 -27.71 -2.06 -1.19
N PHE A 17 -27.30 -1.17 -2.10
CA PHE A 17 -26.25 -1.52 -3.05
C PHE A 17 -24.94 -1.73 -2.29
N GLY A 18 -24.44 -2.97 -2.35
CA GLY A 18 -23.25 -3.43 -1.65
C GLY A 18 -22.06 -2.53 -1.85
N GLN A 19 -21.67 -1.79 -0.81
CA GLN A 19 -20.44 -1.03 -0.83
C GLN A 19 -19.26 -1.99 -0.87
N VAL A 20 -18.42 -1.81 -1.89
CA VAL A 20 -17.12 -2.45 -1.94
C VAL A 20 -16.19 -1.67 -1.01
N SER A 21 -15.45 -2.38 -0.18
CA SER A 21 -14.32 -1.83 0.55
C SER A 21 -13.11 -2.74 0.37
N TYR A 22 -11.93 -2.26 0.73
CA TYR A 22 -10.75 -3.11 0.76
C TYR A 22 -10.03 -2.94 2.08
N GLN A 23 -9.56 -4.05 2.63
CA GLN A 23 -8.80 -4.08 3.87
C GLN A 23 -7.54 -4.90 3.64
N LYS A 24 -6.39 -4.24 3.77
CA LYS A 24 -5.06 -4.83 3.50
C LYS A 24 -5.01 -5.43 2.09
N ASN A 25 -5.09 -6.76 1.97
CA ASN A 25 -4.97 -7.53 0.73
C ASN A 25 -6.28 -8.24 0.34
N LYS A 26 -7.41 -7.84 0.92
CA LYS A 26 -8.72 -8.44 0.64
C LYS A 26 -9.73 -7.35 0.26
N LEU A 27 -10.55 -7.68 -0.73
CA LEU A 27 -11.74 -6.93 -1.09
C LEU A 27 -12.90 -7.45 -0.25
N ILE A 28 -13.80 -6.58 0.14
CA ILE A 28 -15.00 -6.92 0.89
C ILE A 28 -16.18 -6.37 0.10
N LYS A 29 -17.09 -7.25 -0.28
CA LYS A 29 -18.37 -6.90 -0.92
C LYS A 29 -19.45 -7.70 -0.20
N ASP A 30 -20.44 -7.00 0.33
CA ASP A 30 -21.57 -7.61 1.07
C ASP A 30 -21.12 -8.52 2.24
N GLY A 31 -20.06 -8.11 2.95
CA GLY A 31 -19.49 -8.87 4.06
C GLY A 31 -18.62 -10.07 3.66
N VAL A 32 -18.57 -10.42 2.36
CA VAL A 32 -17.75 -11.53 1.85
C VAL A 32 -16.35 -11.03 1.49
N LYS A 33 -15.32 -11.74 1.97
CA LYS A 33 -13.92 -11.42 1.73
C LYS A 33 -13.39 -12.12 0.48
N TYR A 34 -13.00 -11.34 -0.51
CA TYR A 34 -12.39 -11.79 -1.75
C TYR A 34 -10.88 -11.50 -1.76
N LYS A 35 -10.10 -12.40 -2.36
CA LYS A 35 -8.69 -12.13 -2.67
C LYS A 35 -8.62 -11.08 -3.78
N PHE A 36 -7.57 -10.26 -3.79
CA PHE A 36 -7.30 -9.33 -4.89
C PHE A 36 -7.19 -10.03 -6.25
N SER A 37 -6.89 -11.33 -6.30
CA SER A 37 -6.90 -12.10 -7.53
C SER A 37 -8.29 -12.23 -8.16
N LYS A 38 -9.35 -12.23 -7.34
CA LYS A 38 -10.75 -12.35 -7.74
C LYS A 38 -11.45 -11.00 -7.88
N TYR A 39 -10.68 -9.96 -8.21
CA TYR A 39 -11.21 -8.59 -8.32
C TYR A 39 -12.28 -8.46 -9.41
N GLU A 40 -12.23 -9.30 -10.44
CA GLU A 40 -13.20 -9.33 -11.54
C GLU A 40 -14.60 -9.75 -11.09
N ASP A 41 -14.69 -10.58 -10.04
CA ASP A 41 -15.96 -11.00 -9.43
C ASP A 41 -16.54 -9.90 -8.51
N VAL A 42 -15.68 -8.98 -8.06
CA VAL A 42 -16.05 -7.92 -7.10
C VAL A 42 -16.46 -6.64 -7.82
N PHE A 43 -15.66 -6.22 -8.81
CA PHE A 43 -15.86 -4.99 -9.56
C PHE A 43 -16.74 -5.24 -10.78
N THR A 44 -17.92 -4.65 -10.75
CA THR A 44 -18.92 -4.74 -11.80
C THR A 44 -18.65 -3.70 -12.89
N LYS A 45 -18.08 -2.54 -12.53
CA LYS A 45 -17.76 -1.47 -13.50
C LYS A 45 -16.42 -1.73 -14.21
N PRO A 46 -16.36 -1.60 -15.55
CA PRO A 46 -15.13 -1.83 -16.32
C PRO A 46 -14.01 -0.86 -15.91
N ASP A 47 -14.34 0.40 -15.68
CA ASP A 47 -13.36 1.41 -15.24
C ASP A 47 -12.73 1.05 -13.89
N ALA A 48 -13.54 0.57 -12.93
CA ALA A 48 -13.06 0.12 -11.63
C ALA A 48 -12.11 -1.09 -11.77
N ARG A 49 -12.43 -2.03 -12.66
CA ARG A 49 -11.56 -3.19 -12.97
C ARG A 49 -10.20 -2.74 -13.51
N ASP A 50 -10.16 -1.79 -14.42
CA ASP A 50 -8.91 -1.31 -15.03
C ASP A 50 -8.01 -0.60 -14.02
N TYR A 51 -8.58 0.25 -13.17
CA TYR A 51 -7.83 0.86 -12.07
C TYR A 51 -7.31 -0.18 -11.08
N PHE A 52 -8.12 -1.18 -10.74
CA PHE A 52 -7.68 -2.23 -9.82
C PHE A 52 -6.61 -3.15 -10.43
N LYS A 53 -6.68 -3.42 -11.73
CA LYS A 53 -5.64 -4.14 -12.48
C LYS A 53 -4.31 -3.38 -12.41
N LYS A 54 -4.32 -2.07 -12.65
CA LYS A 54 -3.13 -1.20 -12.48
C LYS A 54 -2.61 -1.23 -11.04
N ALA A 55 -3.52 -1.22 -10.05
CA ALA A 55 -3.14 -1.33 -8.64
C ALA A 55 -2.37 -2.62 -8.35
N ARG A 56 -2.83 -3.77 -8.88
CA ARG A 56 -2.14 -5.05 -8.73
C ARG A 56 -0.79 -5.09 -9.42
N THR A 57 -0.68 -4.55 -10.63
CA THR A 57 0.60 -4.48 -11.35
C THR A 57 1.60 -3.65 -10.56
N ASN A 58 1.22 -2.45 -10.14
CA ASN A 58 2.09 -1.57 -9.35
C ASN A 58 2.48 -2.22 -8.02
N LYS A 59 1.54 -2.90 -7.36
CA LYS A 59 1.84 -3.65 -6.14
C LYS A 59 2.87 -4.76 -6.37
N THR A 60 2.72 -5.53 -7.45
CA THR A 60 3.63 -6.63 -7.78
C THR A 60 5.04 -6.11 -8.06
N VAL A 61 5.14 -5.03 -8.84
CA VAL A 61 6.42 -4.36 -9.12
C VAL A 61 7.04 -3.83 -7.84
N GLY A 62 6.26 -3.13 -7.01
CA GLY A 62 6.69 -2.64 -5.70
C GLY A 62 7.17 -3.76 -4.78
N GLU A 63 6.48 -4.90 -4.75
CA GLU A 63 6.88 -6.09 -3.99
C GLU A 63 8.20 -6.66 -4.50
N ILE A 64 8.42 -6.79 -5.81
CA ILE A 64 9.70 -7.25 -6.37
C ILE A 64 10.86 -6.36 -5.90
N PHE A 65 10.70 -5.05 -5.98
CA PHE A 65 11.71 -4.10 -5.51
C PHE A 65 11.90 -4.13 -4.00
N ALA A 66 10.82 -4.26 -3.23
CA ALA A 66 10.89 -4.36 -1.78
C ALA A 66 11.55 -5.68 -1.32
N TYR A 67 11.23 -6.81 -1.95
CA TYR A 67 11.83 -8.11 -1.64
C TYR A 67 13.30 -8.14 -2.04
N THR A 68 13.62 -7.74 -3.28
CA THR A 68 15.01 -7.74 -3.77
C THR A 68 15.87 -6.73 -3.01
N GLY A 69 15.34 -5.52 -2.80
CA GLY A 69 16.00 -4.48 -2.03
C GLY A 69 16.15 -4.84 -0.56
N GLY A 70 15.11 -5.39 0.06
CA GLY A 70 15.12 -5.87 1.45
C GLY A 70 16.10 -7.02 1.67
N PHE A 71 16.14 -7.99 0.75
CA PHE A 71 17.13 -9.06 0.78
C PHE A 71 18.56 -8.51 0.66
N THR A 72 18.82 -7.64 -0.32
CA THR A 72 20.15 -7.06 -0.55
C THR A 72 20.61 -6.21 0.64
N LEU A 73 19.69 -5.42 1.20
CA LEU A 73 19.93 -4.62 2.40
C LEU A 73 20.23 -5.51 3.60
N GLY A 74 19.40 -6.53 3.85
CA GLY A 74 19.59 -7.48 4.95
C GLY A 74 20.89 -8.26 4.84
N PHE A 75 21.24 -8.73 3.64
CA PHE A 75 22.50 -9.42 3.38
C PHE A 75 23.71 -8.48 3.56
N GLY A 76 23.60 -7.22 3.12
CA GLY A 76 24.60 -6.19 3.33
C GLY A 76 24.85 -5.91 4.82
N ILE A 77 23.78 -5.76 5.61
CA ILE A 77 23.86 -5.61 7.07
C ILE A 77 24.50 -6.86 7.69
N GLY A 78 24.09 -8.05 7.28
CA GLY A 78 24.66 -9.32 7.75
C GLY A 78 26.17 -9.40 7.52
N ARG A 79 26.67 -8.96 6.36
CA ARG A 79 28.12 -8.87 6.10
C ARG A 79 28.84 -7.83 6.94
N LEU A 80 28.21 -6.68 7.21
CA LEU A 80 28.79 -5.67 8.08
C LEU A 80 28.95 -6.20 9.51
N LEU A 81 27.91 -6.86 10.03
CA LEU A 81 27.91 -7.47 11.37
C LEU A 81 28.86 -8.68 11.47
N ALA A 82 29.03 -9.43 10.38
CA ALA A 82 29.95 -10.56 10.33
C ALA A 82 31.43 -10.14 10.16
N GLY A 83 31.68 -8.87 9.84
CA GLY A 83 33.01 -8.27 9.84
C GLY A 83 33.49 -7.99 11.27
N GLY A 84 34.80 -8.08 11.50
CA GLY A 84 35.39 -7.93 12.84
C GLY A 84 36.53 -8.91 13.10
N ASN A 85 37.13 -8.81 14.29
CA ASN A 85 38.20 -9.72 14.69
C ASN A 85 37.61 -11.09 15.04
N LYS A 86 37.86 -12.08 14.19
CA LYS A 86 37.49 -13.46 14.45
C LYS A 86 38.66 -14.13 15.15
N THR A 87 38.39 -14.72 16.30
CA THR A 87 39.37 -15.51 17.05
C THR A 87 39.01 -16.98 16.89
N ALA A 88 39.97 -17.79 16.47
CA ALA A 88 39.82 -19.23 16.45
C ALA A 88 41.03 -19.87 17.12
N TYR A 89 40.78 -20.96 17.85
CA TYR A 89 41.84 -21.79 18.40
C TYR A 89 42.16 -22.88 17.38
N VAL A 90 43.36 -22.82 16.82
CA VAL A 90 43.90 -23.86 15.94
C VAL A 90 45.09 -24.46 16.69
N ASN A 91 45.05 -25.75 16.99
CA ASN A 91 46.07 -26.46 17.77
C ASN A 91 46.42 -25.79 19.12
N GLY A 92 45.41 -25.31 19.86
CA GLY A 92 45.60 -24.70 21.19
C GLY A 92 46.17 -23.27 21.18
N VAL A 93 46.52 -22.73 20.01
CA VAL A 93 47.01 -21.35 19.85
C VAL A 93 45.86 -20.46 19.36
N LYS A 94 45.65 -19.33 20.06
CA LYS A 94 44.65 -18.33 19.66
C LYS A 94 45.15 -17.57 18.44
N GLN A 95 44.56 -17.81 17.28
CA GLN A 95 44.79 -17.01 16.08
C GLN A 95 43.64 -16.01 15.90
N THR A 96 43.99 -14.74 15.73
CA THR A 96 43.03 -13.67 15.47
C THR A 96 43.22 -13.18 14.05
N TRP A 97 42.18 -13.25 13.23
CA TRP A 97 42.17 -12.64 11.90
C TRP A 97 41.08 -11.58 11.80
N LYS A 98 41.44 -10.46 11.19
CA LYS A 98 40.51 -9.35 10.94
C LYS A 98 39.69 -9.67 9.70
N ALA A 99 38.42 -9.99 9.87
CA ALA A 99 37.49 -10.13 8.77
C ALA A 99 37.04 -8.74 8.31
N GLU A 100 37.13 -8.46 7.01
CA GLU A 100 36.65 -7.20 6.44
C GLU A 100 35.12 -7.05 6.55
N SER A 101 34.67 -5.87 6.98
CA SER A 101 33.26 -5.47 7.00
C SER A 101 32.82 -4.91 5.64
N LYS A 102 32.76 -5.78 4.62
CA LYS A 102 32.33 -5.41 3.26
C LYS A 102 30.83 -5.61 3.07
N GLY A 103 30.02 -4.60 3.39
CA GLY A 103 28.56 -4.65 3.18
C GLY A 103 27.85 -3.32 2.89
N TRP A 104 28.51 -2.16 3.08
CA TRP A 104 27.89 -0.85 2.87
C TRP A 104 27.38 -0.62 1.44
N GLY A 105 28.09 -1.10 0.42
CA GLY A 105 27.63 -1.03 -0.97
C GLY A 105 26.32 -1.79 -1.20
N LEU A 106 26.14 -2.94 -0.54
CA LEU A 106 24.92 -3.75 -0.62
C LEU A 106 23.78 -3.10 0.17
N VAL A 107 24.08 -2.48 1.31
CA VAL A 107 23.11 -1.68 2.07
C VAL A 107 22.60 -0.51 1.24
N ALA A 108 23.50 0.24 0.61
CA ALA A 108 23.14 1.38 -0.25
C ALA A 108 22.32 0.93 -1.47
N ALA A 109 22.72 -0.15 -2.14
CA ALA A 109 21.98 -0.71 -3.26
C ALA A 109 20.58 -1.19 -2.83
N GLY A 110 20.49 -1.91 -1.71
CA GLY A 110 19.21 -2.39 -1.17
C GLY A 110 18.27 -1.25 -0.78
N ALA A 111 18.79 -0.20 -0.14
CA ALA A 111 18.02 1.01 0.18
C ALA A 111 17.53 1.73 -1.08
N GLY A 112 18.38 1.83 -2.11
CA GLY A 112 18.00 2.40 -3.41
C GLY A 112 16.87 1.64 -4.10
N LEU A 113 16.95 0.30 -4.12
CA LEU A 113 15.89 -0.55 -4.67
C LEU A 113 14.57 -0.41 -3.93
N ILE A 114 14.60 -0.39 -2.59
CA ILE A 114 13.39 -0.13 -1.78
C ILE A 114 12.82 1.25 -2.12
N GLY A 115 13.68 2.26 -2.23
CA GLY A 115 13.30 3.63 -2.60
C GLY A 115 12.54 3.69 -3.93
N ILE A 116 12.98 2.94 -4.95
CA ILE A 116 12.28 2.83 -6.23
C ILE A 116 10.91 2.16 -6.07
N GLY A 117 10.75 1.22 -5.14
CA GLY A 117 9.47 0.54 -4.86
C GLY A 117 8.40 1.44 -4.23
N ILE A 118 8.78 2.50 -3.51
CA ILE A 118 7.86 3.41 -2.80
C ILE A 118 6.81 4.04 -3.73
N PRO A 119 7.16 4.71 -4.85
CA PRO A 119 6.16 5.30 -5.74
C PRO A 119 5.19 4.25 -6.31
N PHE A 120 5.64 3.02 -6.56
CA PHE A 120 4.77 1.93 -7.02
C PHE A 120 3.79 1.50 -5.93
N ALA A 121 4.24 1.40 -4.67
CA ALA A 121 3.36 1.07 -3.54
C ALA A 121 2.29 2.16 -3.32
N LEU A 122 2.69 3.44 -3.38
CA LEU A 122 1.75 4.57 -3.28
C LEU A 122 0.77 4.61 -4.45
N ALA A 123 1.24 4.37 -5.67
CA ALA A 123 0.39 4.32 -6.85
C ALA A 123 -0.57 3.13 -6.80
N ALA A 124 -0.15 1.99 -6.25
CA ALA A 124 -1.01 0.83 -6.05
C ALA A 124 -2.17 1.15 -5.09
N ASP A 125 -1.88 1.77 -3.94
CA ASP A 125 -2.91 2.17 -2.97
C ASP A 125 -3.88 3.21 -3.56
N LYS A 126 -3.35 4.25 -4.23
CA LYS A 126 -4.16 5.25 -4.92
C LYS A 126 -5.10 4.64 -5.97
N ASN A 127 -4.60 3.72 -6.79
CA ASN A 127 -5.41 3.06 -7.81
C ASN A 127 -6.46 2.11 -7.21
N ALA A 128 -6.13 1.40 -6.12
CA ALA A 128 -7.08 0.54 -5.42
C ALA A 128 -8.23 1.36 -4.80
N LYS A 129 -7.91 2.48 -4.13
CA LYS A 129 -8.91 3.42 -3.60
C LYS A 129 -9.82 3.96 -4.70
N LYS A 130 -9.24 4.40 -5.82
CA LYS A 130 -10.02 4.89 -6.97
C LYS A 130 -10.95 3.82 -7.53
N ALA A 131 -10.48 2.58 -7.70
CA ALA A 131 -11.32 1.48 -8.17
C ALA A 131 -12.54 1.26 -7.25
N VAL A 132 -12.32 1.26 -5.94
CA VAL A 132 -13.39 1.12 -4.95
C VAL A 132 -14.37 2.29 -4.97
N ALA A 133 -13.86 3.53 -5.05
CA ALA A 133 -14.69 4.72 -5.15
C ALA A 133 -15.57 4.72 -6.41
N ILE A 134 -14.98 4.37 -7.57
CA ILE A 134 -15.72 4.24 -8.84
C ILE A 134 -16.81 3.20 -8.71
N GLU A 135 -16.51 2.03 -8.15
CA GLU A 135 -17.50 0.95 -7.95
C GLU A 135 -18.66 1.42 -7.08
N ASN A 136 -18.37 2.08 -5.96
CA ASN A 136 -19.35 2.63 -5.03
C ASN A 136 -20.14 3.83 -5.59
N GLY A 137 -19.79 4.32 -6.78
CA GLY A 137 -20.43 5.49 -7.39
C GLY A 137 -20.06 6.80 -6.70
N GLU A 138 -18.99 6.80 -5.91
CA GLU A 138 -18.41 8.03 -5.40
C GLU A 138 -17.82 8.81 -6.57
N SER A 139 -18.08 10.12 -6.61
CA SER A 139 -17.46 10.99 -7.59
C SER A 139 -15.95 11.01 -7.34
N THR A 140 -15.19 10.30 -8.18
CA THR A 140 -13.73 10.35 -8.17
C THR A 140 -13.18 11.64 -8.80
N ALA A 141 -14.06 12.58 -9.16
CA ALA A 141 -13.66 13.90 -9.58
C ALA A 141 -12.90 14.58 -8.45
N PHE A 142 -11.82 15.27 -8.82
CA PHE A 142 -11.05 16.10 -7.92
C PHE A 142 -12.00 17.06 -7.16
N ARG A 143 -12.07 16.91 -5.83
CA ARG A 143 -12.87 17.76 -4.95
C ARG A 143 -11.94 18.72 -4.22
N PRO A 144 -11.60 19.88 -4.81
CA PRO A 144 -10.90 20.91 -4.07
C PRO A 144 -11.76 21.29 -2.88
N TYR A 145 -11.17 21.31 -1.70
CA TYR A 145 -11.84 21.82 -0.51
C TYR A 145 -10.98 22.91 0.12
N PHE A 146 -11.67 23.98 0.51
CA PHE A 146 -11.08 25.05 1.29
C PHE A 146 -11.19 24.65 2.76
N LYS A 147 -10.05 24.51 3.44
CA LYS A 147 -10.04 24.34 4.89
C LYS A 147 -9.81 25.70 5.52
N ILE A 148 -10.79 26.15 6.29
CA ILE A 148 -10.68 27.37 7.10
C ILE A 148 -10.42 26.91 8.53
N GLU A 149 -9.25 27.23 9.05
CA GLU A 149 -8.85 26.90 10.42
C GLU A 149 -8.53 28.19 11.19
N SER A 150 -8.96 28.25 12.45
CA SER A 150 -8.60 29.36 13.34
C SER A 150 -7.25 29.04 13.99
N ALA A 151 -6.23 29.84 13.67
CA ALA A 151 -4.87 29.69 14.18
C ALA A 151 -4.57 30.82 15.17
N GLY A 152 -4.91 30.61 16.45
CA GLY A 152 -4.55 31.49 17.58
C GLY A 152 -5.12 32.91 17.47
N ASN A 153 -4.44 33.79 16.73
CA ASN A 153 -4.81 35.19 16.52
C ASN A 153 -5.29 35.51 15.09
N GLY A 154 -5.53 34.50 14.23
CA GLY A 154 -5.95 34.72 12.85
C GLY A 154 -6.79 33.60 12.26
N VAL A 155 -7.35 33.87 11.08
CA VAL A 155 -8.04 32.88 10.24
C VAL A 155 -7.08 32.46 9.13
N ALA A 156 -6.76 31.17 9.05
CA ALA A 156 -5.98 30.60 7.98
C ALA A 156 -6.90 29.90 6.98
N MET A 157 -6.76 30.23 5.70
CA MET A 157 -7.42 29.53 4.61
C MET A 157 -6.36 28.70 3.87
N SER A 158 -6.56 27.40 3.80
CA SER A 158 -5.71 26.50 3.00
C SER A 158 -6.52 25.92 1.85
N TYR A 159 -5.94 25.99 0.66
CA TYR A 159 -6.49 25.40 -0.56
C TYR A 159 -5.74 24.09 -0.85
N ASN A 160 -6.46 22.98 -0.85
CA ASN A 160 -5.90 21.67 -1.23
C ASN A 160 -6.29 21.37 -2.68
N PHE A 161 -5.29 21.45 -3.55
CA PHE A 161 -5.34 21.11 -4.97
C PHE A 161 -5.12 19.60 -5.21
#